data_AF-A0A1T3MUU5-F1
#
_entry.id   AF-A0A1T3MUU5-F1
#
_cell.length_a   1.000
_cell.length_b   1.000
_cell.length_c   1.000
_cell.angle_alpha   90.00
_cell.angle_beta   90.00
_cell.angle_gamma   90.00
#
_symmetry.space_group_name_H-M   'P 1'
#
loop_
_entity.id
_entity.type
_entity.pdbx_description
1 polymer ?
#
loop_
_entity_poly.entity_id
_entity_poly.type
_entity_poly.pdbx_seq_one_letter_code
_entity_poly.pdbx_strand_id
1 'polypeptide(L)'
;MAKKNQFMMPPRDSKFIDYRITKEYPSYKLTFLVSTYNKKLSVIDIRKQLWHIEKNTDKYKGFSIQKATTNFAGRKWVAWFTSDIPIPDGPYKFYGLPGLILKLEDNTGSHKFNLIGIKNNIPDYNYPILNTRSPKIDISFEKYIEIYKEYRRDPAKDYRIEVMKGNIFDSLDDNGNIETPQQKLKELDALLKNKIKKDNNILELDLLK
;
A
#
# COMPACT_ATOMS: atom_id res chain seq x y z
N MET A 1 -4.23 -26.47 22.54
CA MET A 1 -4.41 -27.91 22.30
C MET A 1 -4.99 -28.10 20.91
N ALA A 2 -4.25 -28.74 20.01
CA ALA A 2 -4.69 -29.05 18.66
C ALA A 2 -5.72 -30.18 18.69
N LYS A 3 -6.88 -30.03 18.02
CA LYS A 3 -7.77 -31.14 17.70
C LYS A 3 -7.45 -31.59 16.28
N LYS A 4 -7.06 -32.88 16.14
CA LYS A 4 -6.93 -33.67 14.91
C LYS A 4 -6.09 -33.05 13.79
N ASN A 5 -4.82 -33.48 13.64
CA ASN A 5 -4.01 -33.65 12.41
C ASN A 5 -4.19 -32.70 11.19
N GLN A 6 -4.84 -31.56 11.35
CA GLN A 6 -4.84 -30.46 10.42
C GLN A 6 -3.72 -29.56 10.92
N PHE A 7 -2.67 -29.41 10.10
CA PHE A 7 -1.82 -28.24 10.20
C PHE A 7 -2.71 -27.02 9.90
N MET A 8 -3.46 -26.56 10.89
CA MET A 8 -4.07 -25.25 10.82
C MET A 8 -2.89 -24.28 10.85
N MET A 9 -2.67 -23.57 9.73
CA MET A 9 -1.92 -22.33 9.80
C MET A 9 -2.50 -21.56 10.99
N PRO A 10 -1.66 -21.09 11.95
CA PRO A 10 -2.17 -20.26 13.00
C PRO A 10 -3.01 -19.16 12.35
N PRO A 11 -4.18 -18.79 12.92
CA PRO A 11 -4.96 -17.67 12.42
C PRO A 11 -3.99 -16.53 12.14
N ARG A 12 -4.13 -15.86 10.99
CA ARG A 12 -3.27 -14.73 10.60
C ARG A 12 -3.55 -13.52 11.52
N ASP A 13 -3.30 -13.69 12.81
CA ASP A 13 -3.51 -12.70 13.86
C ASP A 13 -2.30 -11.77 14.01
N SER A 14 -1.22 -12.00 13.26
CA SER A 14 -0.23 -10.95 13.05
C SER A 14 -0.72 -10.06 11.92
N LYS A 15 -1.03 -8.81 12.26
CA LYS A 15 -1.12 -7.65 11.38
C LYS A 15 0.10 -7.60 10.45
N PHE A 16 0.11 -8.39 9.38
CA PHE A 16 1.11 -8.29 8.34
C PHE A 16 0.83 -6.96 7.66
N ILE A 17 1.66 -5.97 7.98
CA ILE A 17 1.68 -4.71 7.25
C ILE A 17 2.33 -5.05 5.90
N ASP A 18 1.50 -5.44 4.94
CA ASP A 18 1.92 -5.78 3.57
C ASP A 18 2.38 -4.55 2.77
N TYR A 19 2.07 -3.36 3.30
CA TYR A 19 2.41 -2.08 2.71
C TYR A 19 3.03 -1.13 3.75
N ARG A 20 4.28 -0.72 3.56
CA ARG A 20 4.94 0.27 4.40
C ARG A 20 5.58 1.34 3.53
N ILE A 21 5.31 2.60 3.83
CA ILE A 21 6.04 3.74 3.27
C ILE A 21 7.05 4.20 4.32
N THR A 22 8.28 4.40 3.89
CA THR A 22 9.35 5.01 4.65
C THR A 22 9.75 6.30 3.95
N LYS A 23 9.82 7.39 4.71
CA LYS A 23 10.38 8.67 4.28
C LYS A 23 11.67 8.87 5.06
N GLU A 24 12.80 8.91 4.37
CA GLU A 24 14.10 9.16 5.01
C GLU A 24 14.33 10.67 5.12
N TYR A 25 14.59 11.14 6.33
CA TYR A 25 14.88 12.55 6.62
C TYR A 25 16.41 12.76 6.67
N PRO A 26 16.94 13.87 6.13
CA PRO A 26 16.25 15.06 5.60
C PRO A 26 15.98 15.04 4.08
N SER A 27 16.36 13.99 3.36
CA SER A 27 16.30 13.94 1.88
C SER A 27 14.89 13.75 1.32
N TYR A 28 13.93 13.32 2.14
CA TYR A 28 12.60 12.86 1.75
C TYR A 28 12.64 11.74 0.71
N LYS A 29 13.69 10.91 0.73
CA LYS A 29 13.74 9.72 -0.11
C LYS A 29 12.60 8.80 0.30
N LEU A 30 11.69 8.55 -0.65
CA LEU A 30 10.50 7.74 -0.41
C LEU A 30 10.74 6.32 -0.89
N THR A 31 10.63 5.37 0.04
CA THR A 31 10.71 3.94 -0.25
C THR A 31 9.43 3.29 0.23
N PHE A 32 8.75 2.54 -0.65
CA PHE A 32 7.57 1.79 -0.24
C PHE A 32 7.75 0.29 -0.50
N LEU A 33 7.40 -0.50 0.52
CA LEU A 33 7.44 -1.95 0.48
C LEU A 33 6.08 -2.48 0.01
N VAL A 34 6.11 -3.31 -1.02
CA VAL A 34 4.93 -3.98 -1.59
C VAL A 34 5.24 -5.45 -1.82
N SER A 35 4.24 -6.31 -1.58
CA SER A 35 4.29 -7.71 -1.97
C SER A 35 3.58 -7.86 -3.32
N THR A 36 4.29 -8.32 -4.34
CA THR A 36 3.74 -8.65 -5.66
C THR A 36 4.09 -10.09 -5.99
N TYR A 37 3.06 -10.90 -6.25
CA TYR A 37 3.19 -12.36 -6.35
C TYR A 37 3.94 -12.95 -5.13
N ASN A 38 4.99 -13.76 -5.34
CA ASN A 38 5.84 -14.33 -4.28
C ASN A 38 7.05 -13.45 -3.91
N LYS A 39 7.13 -12.22 -4.42
CA LYS A 39 8.28 -11.32 -4.21
C LYS A 39 7.89 -10.11 -3.35
N LYS A 40 8.83 -9.67 -2.53
CA LYS A 40 8.74 -8.41 -1.79
C LYS A 40 9.66 -7.38 -2.45
N LEU A 41 9.04 -6.32 -2.94
CA LEU A 41 9.71 -5.25 -3.65
C LEU A 41 9.84 -4.03 -2.74
N SER A 42 11.00 -3.41 -2.79
CA SER A 42 11.33 -2.15 -2.16
C SER A 42 11.42 -1.12 -3.27
N VAL A 43 10.37 -0.33 -3.41
CA VAL A 43 10.23 0.59 -4.55
C VAL A 43 10.67 1.97 -4.13
N ILE A 44 11.66 2.50 -4.84
CA ILE A 44 12.12 3.87 -4.67
C ILE A 44 11.26 4.78 -5.54
N ASP A 45 10.56 5.72 -4.90
CA ASP A 45 9.67 6.69 -5.55
C ASP A 45 10.30 8.08 -5.47
N ILE A 46 10.60 8.64 -6.64
CA ILE A 46 11.24 9.96 -6.76
C ILE A 46 10.24 11.06 -7.11
N ARG A 47 8.95 10.73 -7.28
CA ARG A 47 7.91 11.70 -7.64
C ARG A 47 7.70 12.69 -6.49
N LYS A 48 7.66 13.98 -6.83
CA LYS A 48 7.44 15.06 -5.87
C LYS A 48 6.04 15.65 -6.03
N GLN A 49 5.46 16.12 -4.95
CA GLN A 49 4.21 16.88 -5.00
C GLN A 49 4.50 18.35 -5.25
N LEU A 50 3.91 18.91 -6.30
CA LEU A 50 3.99 20.34 -6.60
C LEU A 50 2.77 21.02 -5.97
N TRP A 51 2.96 21.63 -4.80
CA TRP A 51 1.88 22.26 -4.05
C TRP A 51 1.61 23.68 -4.53
N HIS A 52 0.32 24.01 -4.65
CA HIS A 52 -0.18 25.37 -4.78
C HIS A 52 -0.81 25.79 -3.46
N ILE A 53 -0.15 26.66 -2.71
CA ILE A 53 -0.64 27.17 -1.43
C ILE A 53 -1.67 28.27 -1.71
N GLU A 54 -2.87 28.11 -1.14
CA GLU A 54 -3.97 29.06 -1.29
C GLU A 54 -4.03 30.01 -0.08
N LYS A 55 -4.68 31.17 -0.24
CA LYS A 55 -4.83 32.15 0.85
C LYS A 55 -5.90 31.75 1.89
N ASN A 56 -6.69 30.72 1.59
CA ASN A 56 -7.75 30.24 2.47
C ASN A 56 -7.17 29.63 3.75
N THR A 57 -7.64 30.14 4.88
CA THR A 57 -7.31 29.66 6.21
C THR A 57 -8.56 29.18 6.93
N ASP A 58 -8.37 28.27 7.88
CA ASP A 58 -9.43 27.72 8.73
C ASP A 58 -8.82 27.30 10.08
N LYS A 59 -9.64 26.81 11.01
CA LYS A 59 -9.19 26.24 12.29
C LYS A 59 -9.55 24.76 12.38
N TYR A 60 -8.59 23.93 12.75
CA TYR A 60 -8.83 22.50 12.97
C TYR A 60 -8.12 22.00 14.22
N LYS A 61 -8.88 21.44 15.16
CA LYS A 61 -8.38 20.93 16.45
C LYS A 61 -7.49 21.94 17.21
N GLY A 62 -7.84 23.23 17.13
CA GLY A 62 -7.11 24.32 17.79
C GLY A 62 -5.94 24.89 17.00
N PHE A 63 -5.55 24.29 15.87
CA PHE A 63 -4.49 24.79 15.00
C PHE A 63 -5.04 25.70 13.91
N SER A 64 -4.26 26.73 13.55
CA SER A 64 -4.52 27.49 12.33
C SER A 64 -4.05 26.67 11.14
N ILE A 65 -4.93 26.41 10.19
CA ILE A 65 -4.63 25.63 8.99
C ILE A 65 -4.78 26.47 7.73
N GLN A 66 -3.93 26.20 6.75
CA GLN A 66 -3.95 26.82 5.43
C GLN A 66 -4.17 25.75 4.36
N LYS A 67 -4.95 26.11 3.34
CA LYS A 67 -5.27 25.22 2.23
C LYS A 67 -4.13 25.18 1.22
N ALA A 68 -3.85 23.99 0.70
CA ALA A 68 -2.99 23.79 -0.46
C ALA A 68 -3.59 22.73 -1.39
N THR A 69 -3.32 22.84 -2.68
CA THR A 69 -3.76 21.85 -3.67
C THR A 69 -2.60 21.30 -4.48
N THR A 70 -2.73 20.06 -4.95
CA THR A 70 -1.74 19.45 -5.85
C THR A 70 -2.38 18.40 -6.74
N ASN A 71 -1.75 18.11 -7.87
CA ASN A 71 -2.07 16.96 -8.70
C ASN A 71 -1.01 15.90 -8.46
N PHE A 72 -1.39 14.76 -7.88
CA PHE A 72 -0.46 13.69 -7.55
C PHE A 72 -1.13 12.32 -7.71
N ALA A 73 -0.36 11.37 -8.25
CA ALA A 73 -0.78 9.99 -8.49
C ALA A 73 -2.12 9.87 -9.26
N GLY A 74 -2.31 10.71 -10.27
CA GLY A 74 -3.51 10.73 -11.10
C GLY A 74 -4.76 11.36 -10.47
N ARG A 75 -4.66 11.95 -9.26
CA ARG A 75 -5.75 12.62 -8.55
C ARG A 75 -5.44 14.09 -8.24
N LYS A 76 -6.49 14.89 -8.07
CA LYS A 76 -6.39 16.24 -7.50
C LYS A 76 -6.66 16.16 -6.00
N TRP A 77 -5.69 16.62 -5.22
CA TRP A 77 -5.71 16.59 -3.77
C TRP A 77 -5.89 17.98 -3.19
N VAL A 78 -6.64 18.06 -2.09
CA VAL A 78 -6.78 19.23 -1.23
C VAL A 78 -6.18 18.87 0.12
N ALA A 79 -5.13 19.58 0.52
CA ALA A 79 -4.49 19.45 1.81
C ALA A 79 -4.76 20.68 2.67
N TRP A 80 -4.86 20.48 3.97
CA TRP A 80 -4.84 21.53 4.97
C TRP A 80 -3.67 21.28 5.91
N PHE A 81 -2.73 22.22 5.95
CA PHE A 81 -1.52 22.12 6.74
C PHE A 81 -1.45 23.23 7.79
N THR A 82 -0.69 23.04 8.85
CA THR A 82 -0.46 24.06 9.89
C THR A 82 1.03 24.39 10.00
N SER A 83 1.36 25.69 10.02
CA SER A 83 2.71 26.18 10.33
C SER A 83 3.05 26.10 11.82
N ASP A 84 2.05 25.89 12.69
CA ASP A 84 2.23 25.78 14.14
C ASP A 84 3.07 24.54 14.51
N ILE A 85 3.05 23.52 13.65
CA ILE A 85 3.89 22.33 13.71
C ILE A 85 4.79 22.36 12.47
N PRO A 86 6.02 22.89 12.57
CA PRO A 86 6.92 23.13 11.43
C PRO A 86 7.61 21.84 10.96
N ILE A 87 6.86 20.75 10.83
CA ILE A 87 7.30 19.47 10.30
C ILE A 87 6.66 19.33 8.92
N PRO A 88 7.42 19.49 7.81
CA PRO A 88 6.86 19.53 6.46
C PRO A 88 6.53 18.12 5.93
N ASP A 89 5.67 17.41 6.65
CA ASP A 89 5.27 16.02 6.44
C ASP A 89 3.74 15.86 6.43
N GLY A 90 3.27 14.67 6.08
CA GLY A 90 1.87 14.32 6.02
C GLY A 90 1.62 12.82 5.85
N PRO A 91 0.35 12.42 5.77
CA PRO A 91 -0.02 11.01 5.61
C PRO A 91 0.51 10.45 4.29
N TYR A 92 0.66 9.13 4.22
CA TYR A 92 1.00 8.40 3.00
C TYR A 92 2.32 8.93 2.38
N LYS A 93 2.30 9.35 1.11
CA LYS A 93 3.44 9.86 0.35
C LYS A 93 3.52 11.39 0.30
N PHE A 94 2.61 12.10 0.98
CA PHE A 94 2.52 13.55 0.90
C PHE A 94 3.49 14.22 1.88
N TYR A 95 4.26 15.19 1.40
CA TYR A 95 5.18 16.00 2.19
C TYR A 95 5.48 17.33 1.46
N GLY A 96 6.27 18.21 2.08
CA GLY A 96 6.83 19.40 1.42
C GLY A 96 6.02 20.69 1.51
N LEU A 97 4.93 20.71 2.29
CA LEU A 97 4.26 21.95 2.71
C LEU A 97 5.02 22.56 3.90
N PRO A 98 4.99 23.89 4.12
CA PRO A 98 5.69 24.54 5.23
C PRO A 98 4.98 24.32 6.57
N GLY A 99 4.84 23.06 6.96
CA GLY A 99 4.11 22.63 8.15
C GLY A 99 3.46 21.24 7.99
N LEU A 100 2.88 20.74 9.07
CA LEU A 100 2.29 19.40 9.11
C LEU A 100 0.92 19.38 8.43
N ILE A 101 0.69 18.41 7.53
CA ILE A 101 -0.61 18.17 6.91
C ILE A 101 -1.55 17.51 7.92
N LEU A 102 -2.61 18.22 8.30
CA LEU A 102 -3.61 17.74 9.27
C LEU A 102 -4.83 17.11 8.59
N LYS A 103 -5.19 17.59 7.40
CA LYS A 103 -6.27 17.01 6.59
C LYS A 103 -5.79 16.87 5.16
N LEU A 104 -6.18 15.79 4.52
CA LEU A 104 -5.90 15.55 3.11
C LEU A 104 -7.06 14.76 2.51
N GLU A 105 -7.63 15.27 1.43
CA GLU A 105 -8.68 14.57 0.71
C GLU A 105 -8.54 14.71 -0.80
N ASP A 106 -8.98 13.71 -1.54
CA ASP A 106 -9.12 13.85 -2.99
C ASP A 106 -10.38 14.64 -3.34
N ASN A 107 -10.40 15.25 -4.52
CA ASN A 107 -11.54 16.07 -4.97
C ASN A 107 -12.88 15.30 -5.03
N THR A 108 -12.83 13.97 -5.11
CA THR A 108 -14.04 13.13 -5.10
C THR A 108 -14.53 12.81 -3.69
N GLY A 109 -13.71 13.06 -2.65
CA GLY A 109 -14.00 12.68 -1.27
C GLY A 109 -13.92 11.17 -1.00
N SER A 110 -13.41 10.38 -1.95
CA SER A 110 -13.25 8.94 -1.81
C SER A 110 -12.12 8.54 -0.87
N HIS A 111 -11.07 9.37 -0.79
CA HIS A 111 -9.94 9.15 0.09
C HIS A 111 -9.78 10.36 1.00
N LYS A 112 -9.89 10.13 2.31
CA LYS A 112 -9.79 11.17 3.33
C LYS A 112 -8.83 10.72 4.43
N PHE A 113 -7.85 11.56 4.72
CA PHE A 113 -6.95 11.43 5.84
C PHE A 113 -7.18 12.61 6.76
N ASN A 114 -7.58 12.33 8.00
CA ASN A 114 -7.80 13.34 9.01
C ASN A 114 -6.92 13.00 10.22
N LEU A 115 -6.20 14.00 10.73
CA LEU A 115 -5.50 13.88 11.99
C LEU A 115 -6.53 13.64 13.10
N ILE A 116 -6.35 12.56 13.86
CA ILE A 116 -7.18 12.24 15.03
C ILE A 116 -6.54 12.77 16.31
N GLY A 117 -5.22 12.62 16.47
CA GLY A 117 -4.47 13.12 17.62
C GLY A 117 -2.97 13.06 17.40
N ILE A 118 -2.23 13.77 18.26
CA ILE A 118 -0.77 13.83 18.27
C ILE A 118 -0.32 13.36 19.65
N LYS A 119 0.69 12.49 19.68
CA LYS A 119 1.29 12.00 20.92
C LYS A 119 2.81 12.03 20.78
N ASN A 120 3.49 12.44 21.85
CA ASN A 120 4.94 12.33 21.92
C ASN A 120 5.34 10.86 22.02
N ASN A 121 6.30 10.45 21.19
CA ASN A 121 6.87 9.11 21.21
C ASN A 121 7.94 9.00 22.29
N ILE A 122 7.54 9.02 23.55
CA ILE A 122 8.43 8.83 24.70
C ILE A 122 7.88 7.66 25.54
N PRO A 123 8.60 6.53 25.68
CA PRO A 123 9.87 6.20 25.02
C PRO A 123 9.72 5.95 23.51
N ASP A 124 10.85 5.88 22.80
CA ASP A 124 10.89 5.66 21.35
C ASP A 124 10.03 4.47 20.91
N TYR A 125 9.20 4.70 19.89
CA TYR A 125 8.37 3.64 19.34
C TYR A 125 9.18 2.78 18.38
N ASN A 126 9.53 1.57 18.81
CA ASN A 126 10.15 0.57 17.96
C ASN A 126 9.14 0.03 16.94
N TYR A 127 9.23 0.50 15.69
CA TYR A 127 8.43 -0.06 14.61
C TYR A 127 8.75 -1.55 14.42
N PRO A 128 7.74 -2.41 14.22
CA PRO A 128 7.97 -3.82 14.02
C PRO A 128 8.84 -4.01 12.77
N ILE A 129 9.91 -4.79 12.90
CA ILE A 129 10.70 -5.22 11.75
C ILE A 129 9.77 -6.05 10.88
N LEU A 130 9.58 -5.63 9.63
CA LEU A 130 8.92 -6.48 8.64
C LEU A 130 9.91 -7.58 8.30
N ASN A 131 9.87 -8.65 9.08
CA ASN A 131 10.76 -9.78 8.89
C ASN A 131 10.33 -10.48 7.60
N THR A 132 11.10 -10.26 6.53
CA THR A 132 10.83 -10.85 5.23
C THR A 132 11.71 -12.07 5.09
N ARG A 133 11.10 -13.27 5.07
CA ARG A 133 11.82 -14.52 4.74
C ARG A 133 12.48 -14.46 3.36
N SER A 134 11.97 -13.60 2.48
CA SER A 134 12.51 -13.34 1.14
C SER A 134 13.39 -12.09 1.14
N PRO A 135 14.48 -12.07 0.35
CA PRO A 135 15.28 -10.87 0.14
C PRO A 135 14.42 -9.74 -0.45
N LYS A 136 14.65 -8.52 0.02
CA LYS A 136 14.03 -7.32 -0.56
C LYS A 136 14.76 -7.01 -1.87
N ILE A 137 13.99 -6.79 -2.93
CA ILE A 137 14.54 -6.37 -4.22
C ILE A 137 14.25 -4.88 -4.38
N ASP A 138 15.31 -4.08 -4.39
CA ASP A 138 15.20 -2.64 -4.65
C ASP A 138 14.94 -2.41 -6.14
N ILE A 139 13.89 -1.67 -6.46
CA ILE A 139 13.50 -1.33 -7.83
C ILE A 139 13.08 0.13 -7.96
N SER A 140 13.15 0.68 -9.17
CA SER A 140 12.60 1.99 -9.48
C SER A 140 11.06 1.96 -9.56
N PHE A 141 10.43 3.11 -9.34
CA PHE A 141 8.99 3.27 -9.54
C PHE A 141 8.53 2.91 -10.97
N GLU A 142 9.33 3.22 -11.99
CA GLU A 142 9.03 2.87 -13.38
C GLU A 142 8.94 1.34 -13.57
N LYS A 143 9.90 0.60 -13.01
CA LYS A 143 9.88 -0.86 -13.04
C LYS A 143 8.68 -1.42 -12.27
N TYR A 144 8.31 -0.76 -11.18
CA TYR A 144 7.13 -1.13 -10.41
C TYR A 144 5.84 -0.96 -11.23
N ILE A 145 5.70 0.10 -12.04
CA ILE A 145 4.53 0.27 -12.92
C ILE A 145 4.39 -0.91 -13.88
N GLU A 146 5.49 -1.38 -14.49
CA GLU A 146 5.49 -2.54 -15.38
C GLU A 146 4.99 -3.80 -14.66
N ILE A 147 5.56 -4.09 -13.49
CA ILE A 147 5.20 -5.26 -12.66
C ILE A 147 3.74 -5.16 -12.21
N TYR A 148 3.28 -3.96 -11.84
CA TYR A 148 1.91 -3.72 -11.41
C TYR A 148 0.91 -3.97 -12.54
N LYS A 149 1.19 -3.45 -13.75
CA LYS A 149 0.36 -3.69 -14.93
C LYS A 149 0.36 -5.16 -15.33
N GLU A 150 1.50 -5.82 -15.26
CA GLU A 150 1.61 -7.26 -15.48
C GLU A 150 0.75 -8.05 -14.49
N TYR A 151 0.85 -7.74 -13.20
CA TYR A 151 0.05 -8.35 -12.14
C TYR A 151 -1.45 -8.17 -12.37
N ARG A 152 -1.90 -7.00 -12.84
CA ARG A 152 -3.32 -6.80 -13.16
C ARG A 152 -3.78 -7.57 -14.40
N ARG A 153 -2.87 -7.89 -15.32
CA ARG A 153 -3.16 -8.68 -16.54
C ARG A 153 -3.19 -10.18 -16.25
N ASP A 154 -2.20 -10.71 -15.54
CA ASP A 154 -2.11 -12.13 -15.18
C ASP A 154 -1.76 -12.30 -13.69
N PRO A 155 -2.73 -12.11 -12.79
CA PRO A 155 -2.47 -12.17 -11.35
C PRO A 155 -2.10 -13.57 -10.85
N ALA A 156 -2.43 -14.60 -11.61
CA ALA A 156 -2.13 -16.00 -11.31
C ALA A 156 -0.79 -16.47 -11.91
N LYS A 157 0.01 -15.59 -12.52
CA LYS A 157 1.26 -15.95 -13.24
C LYS A 157 2.19 -16.85 -12.43
N ASP A 158 2.56 -16.46 -11.21
CA ASP A 158 3.46 -17.26 -10.36
C ASP A 158 2.87 -18.65 -10.06
N TYR A 159 1.58 -18.71 -9.74
CA TYR A 159 0.89 -19.98 -9.49
C TYR A 159 0.83 -20.86 -10.74
N ARG A 160 0.53 -20.27 -11.91
CA ARG A 160 0.54 -20.95 -13.22
C ARG A 160 1.90 -21.55 -13.54
N ILE A 161 2.98 -20.80 -13.28
CA ILE A 161 4.35 -21.28 -13.47
C ILE A 161 4.64 -22.48 -12.56
N GLU A 162 4.25 -22.43 -11.29
CA GLU A 162 4.48 -23.56 -10.37
C GLU A 162 3.65 -24.80 -10.70
N VAL A 163 2.42 -24.63 -11.20
CA VAL A 163 1.61 -25.73 -11.76
C VAL A 163 2.29 -26.33 -12.99
N MET A 164 2.79 -25.50 -13.92
CA MET A 164 3.49 -25.97 -15.13
C MET A 164 4.81 -26.69 -14.80
N LYS A 165 5.51 -26.30 -13.73
CA LYS A 165 6.72 -26.97 -13.24
C LYS A 165 6.44 -28.31 -12.55
N GLY A 166 5.18 -28.64 -12.25
CA GLY A 166 4.82 -29.85 -11.51
C GLY A 166 5.09 -29.76 -10.00
N ASN A 167 5.28 -28.55 -9.46
CA ASN A 167 5.54 -28.32 -8.03
C ASN A 167 4.24 -28.29 -7.19
N ILE A 168 3.08 -28.28 -7.85
CA ILE A 168 1.76 -28.26 -7.21
C ILE A 168 1.11 -29.62 -7.44
N PHE A 169 0.74 -30.28 -6.35
CA PHE A 169 0.09 -31.58 -6.35
C PHE A 169 -1.42 -31.45 -6.16
N ASP A 170 -2.13 -32.54 -6.46
CA ASP A 170 -3.56 -32.67 -6.18
C ASP A 170 -3.82 -32.41 -4.68
N SER A 171 -4.82 -31.59 -4.41
CA SER A 171 -5.28 -31.31 -3.04
C SER A 171 -6.71 -31.79 -2.86
N LEU A 172 -7.11 -32.04 -1.62
CA LEU A 172 -8.53 -32.26 -1.31
C LEU A 172 -9.20 -30.89 -1.11
N ASP A 173 -10.38 -30.70 -1.69
CA ASP A 173 -11.23 -29.56 -1.40
C ASP A 173 -11.86 -29.67 0.01
N ASP A 174 -12.54 -28.62 0.46
CA ASP A 174 -13.22 -28.60 1.78
C ASP A 174 -14.30 -29.69 1.93
N ASN A 175 -14.72 -30.31 0.83
CA ASN A 175 -15.72 -31.38 0.76
C ASN A 175 -15.11 -32.78 0.59
N GLY A 176 -13.78 -32.90 0.53
CA GLY A 176 -13.06 -34.16 0.39
C GLY A 176 -12.93 -34.69 -1.05
N ASN A 177 -13.26 -33.90 -2.06
CA ASN A 177 -13.03 -34.25 -3.47
C ASN A 177 -11.59 -33.92 -3.90
N ILE A 178 -11.08 -34.67 -4.88
CA ILE A 178 -9.77 -34.40 -5.48
C ILE A 178 -9.88 -33.14 -6.35
N GLU A 179 -9.17 -32.10 -5.96
CA GLU A 179 -8.98 -30.86 -6.70
C GLU A 179 -7.65 -30.91 -7.45
N THR A 180 -7.73 -30.95 -8.78
CA THR A 180 -6.53 -30.91 -9.63
C THR A 180 -5.86 -29.53 -9.61
N PRO A 181 -4.53 -29.43 -9.77
CA PRO A 181 -3.81 -28.16 -9.87
C PRO A 181 -4.36 -27.21 -10.95
N GLN A 182 -4.90 -27.78 -12.04
CA GLN A 182 -5.48 -27.04 -13.16
C GLN A 182 -6.84 -26.44 -12.80
N GLN A 183 -7.67 -27.19 -12.08
CA GLN A 183 -8.93 -26.69 -11.55
C GLN A 183 -8.69 -25.56 -10.54
N LYS A 184 -7.76 -25.78 -9.60
CA LYS A 184 -7.35 -24.78 -8.61
C LYS A 184 -6.82 -23.50 -9.24
N LEU A 185 -6.01 -23.62 -10.29
CA LEU A 185 -5.52 -22.49 -11.07
C LEU A 185 -6.66 -21.67 -11.69
N LYS A 186 -7.65 -22.35 -12.27
CA LYS A 186 -8.81 -21.68 -12.89
C LYS A 186 -9.64 -20.93 -11.86
N GLU A 187 -9.90 -21.55 -10.71
CA GLU A 187 -10.65 -20.94 -9.60
C GLU A 187 -9.90 -19.74 -9.01
N LEU A 188 -8.60 -19.89 -8.78
CA LEU A 188 -7.72 -18.83 -8.26
C LEU A 188 -7.62 -17.66 -9.24
N ASP A 189 -7.45 -17.92 -10.54
CA ASP A 189 -7.42 -16.88 -11.57
C ASP A 189 -8.75 -16.11 -11.63
N ALA A 190 -9.88 -16.81 -11.59
CA ALA A 190 -11.20 -16.18 -11.55
C ALA A 190 -11.39 -15.30 -10.29
N LEU A 191 -10.97 -15.81 -9.12
CA LEU A 191 -11.03 -15.09 -7.86
C LEU A 191 -10.16 -13.83 -7.88
N LEU A 192 -8.91 -13.93 -8.33
CA LEU A 192 -7.98 -12.81 -8.40
C LEU A 192 -8.45 -11.75 -9.39
N LYS A 193 -8.93 -12.16 -10.58
CA LYS A 193 -9.52 -11.23 -11.56
C LYS A 193 -10.75 -10.52 -11.00
N ASN A 194 -11.63 -11.22 -10.29
CA ASN A 194 -12.79 -10.60 -9.66
C ASN A 194 -12.38 -9.61 -8.56
N LYS A 195 -11.34 -9.92 -7.78
CA LYS A 195 -10.79 -8.99 -6.78
C LYS A 195 -10.20 -7.73 -7.43
N ILE A 196 -9.42 -7.89 -8.50
CA ILE A 196 -8.85 -6.78 -9.28
C ILE A 196 -9.96 -5.91 -9.91
N LYS A 197 -11.03 -6.51 -10.43
CA LYS A 197 -12.18 -5.77 -10.97
C LYS A 197 -12.88 -4.92 -9.91
N LYS A 198 -12.99 -5.43 -8.68
CA LYS A 198 -13.57 -4.68 -7.54
C LYS A 198 -12.65 -3.56 -7.05
N ASP A 199 -11.35 -3.68 -7.25
CA ASP A 199 -10.34 -2.70 -6.86
C ASP A 199 -10.12 -1.62 -7.94
N ASN A 200 -11.16 -0.84 -8.21
CA ASN A 200 -11.17 0.18 -9.28
C ASN A 200 -10.89 1.61 -8.77
N ASN A 201 -10.83 1.82 -7.46
CA ASN A 201 -10.61 3.11 -6.83
C ASN A 201 -9.34 3.11 -5.96
N ILE A 202 -8.21 2.74 -6.57
CA ILE A 202 -6.91 2.75 -5.89
C ILE A 202 -6.45 4.19 -5.64
N LEU A 203 -5.68 4.41 -4.58
CA LEU A 203 -5.19 5.74 -4.22
C LEU A 203 -4.35 6.36 -5.36
N GLU A 204 -3.45 5.57 -5.96
CA GLU A 204 -2.62 5.97 -7.09
C GLU A 204 -3.25 5.59 -8.44
N LEU A 205 -4.12 6.44 -8.98
CA LEU A 205 -4.85 6.17 -10.23
C LEU A 205 -3.95 6.17 -11.47
N ASP A 206 -2.80 6.83 -11.42
CA ASP A 206 -1.83 6.82 -12.51
C ASP A 206 -1.24 5.43 -12.78
N LEU A 207 -1.25 4.52 -11.79
CA LEU A 207 -0.87 3.12 -11.99
C LEU A 207 -1.81 2.35 -12.95
N LEU A 208 -3.03 2.84 -13.16
CA LEU A 208 -4.01 2.22 -14.07
C LEU A 208 -3.98 2.79 -15.50
N LYS A 209 -3.29 3.91 -15.72
CA LYS A 209 -3.13 4.53 -17.05
C LYS A 209 -1.93 3.91 -17.75
#